data_AF-A0A925PAG2-F1
#
_entry.id   AF-A0A925PAG2-F1
#
_cell.length_a   1.000
_cell.length_b   1.000
_cell.length_c   1.000
_cell.angle_alpha   90.00
_cell.angle_beta   90.00
_cell.angle_gamma   90.00
#
_symmetry.space_group_name_H-M   'P 1'
#
loop_
_entity.id
_entity.type
_entity.pdbx_description
1 polymer ?
#
loop_
_entity_poly.entity_id
_entity_poly.type
_entity_poly.pdbx_seq_one_letter_code
_entity_poly.pdbx_strand_id
1 'polypeptide(L)'
;MQKPFAAAEPQIKSYDPIWSQVRREAQEISASEPALGGFIYATVLDHARLEDAVCHRLARRLQHAALDSGLLHKTFHEVLAANPSLGEAFRADLMATAKRDPACSRLIEPLLYYKGFHALETYRIAHALWKAGRKDFALYLQSLTSRFLQVDIHPAAIIGRGIMFDHATGIVIGETAVIG
;
A
#
# COMPACT_ATOMS: atom_id res chain seq x y z
N MET A 1 -29.35 26.92 -38.91
CA MET A 1 -28.02 26.34 -38.61
C MET A 1 -28.02 25.92 -37.14
N GLN A 2 -28.36 24.66 -36.86
CA GLN A 2 -28.42 24.12 -35.49
C GLN A 2 -27.00 23.85 -34.98
N LYS A 3 -26.68 24.39 -33.80
CA LYS A 3 -25.45 24.02 -33.08
C LYS A 3 -25.58 22.57 -32.61
N PRO A 4 -24.60 21.69 -32.87
CA PRO A 4 -24.63 20.34 -32.30
C PRO A 4 -24.47 20.44 -30.78
N PHE A 5 -25.28 19.65 -30.06
CA PHE A 5 -25.09 19.41 -28.63
C PHE A 5 -23.75 18.68 -28.47
N ALA A 6 -22.75 19.37 -27.95
CA ALA A 6 -21.56 18.72 -27.40
C ALA A 6 -21.99 18.00 -26.12
N ALA A 7 -22.37 16.73 -26.22
CA ALA A 7 -22.54 15.89 -25.06
C ALA A 7 -21.17 15.79 -24.37
N ALA A 8 -21.07 16.32 -23.15
CA ALA A 8 -19.91 16.08 -22.31
C ALA A 8 -19.76 14.56 -22.18
N GLU A 9 -18.58 14.03 -22.51
CA GLU A 9 -18.27 12.63 -22.28
C GLU A 9 -18.59 12.30 -20.83
N PRO A 10 -19.41 11.27 -20.54
CA PRO A 10 -19.68 10.89 -19.17
C PRO A 10 -18.34 10.53 -18.53
N GLN A 11 -17.92 11.30 -17.52
CA GLN A 11 -16.86 10.88 -16.60
C GLN A 11 -17.38 9.66 -15.83
N ILE A 12 -17.22 8.47 -16.43
CA ILE A 12 -17.48 7.21 -15.77
C ILE A 12 -16.45 7.12 -14.64
N LYS A 13 -16.87 7.41 -13.41
CA LYS A 13 -16.03 7.17 -12.22
C LYS A 13 -15.71 5.68 -12.19
N SER A 14 -14.42 5.36 -12.28
CA SER A 14 -13.92 3.99 -12.07
C SER A 14 -14.42 3.49 -10.72
N TYR A 15 -15.17 2.39 -10.71
CA TYR A 15 -15.71 1.79 -9.50
C TYR A 15 -14.68 0.81 -8.92
N ASP A 16 -14.21 1.10 -7.71
CA ASP A 16 -13.30 0.25 -6.95
C ASP A 16 -14.02 -0.34 -5.73
N PRO A 17 -14.50 -1.59 -5.79
CA PRO A 17 -15.24 -2.21 -4.70
C PRO A 17 -14.40 -2.41 -3.45
N ILE A 18 -13.10 -2.71 -3.60
CA ILE A 18 -12.18 -2.93 -2.49
C ILE A 18 -12.01 -1.63 -1.71
N TRP A 19 -11.70 -0.55 -2.41
CA TRP A 19 -11.53 0.75 -1.76
C TRP A 19 -12.84 1.27 -1.15
N SER A 20 -13.96 1.09 -1.85
CA SER A 20 -15.28 1.48 -1.33
C SER A 20 -15.62 0.76 -0.03
N GLN A 21 -15.31 -0.53 0.07
CA GLN A 21 -15.49 -1.31 1.28
C GLN A 21 -14.57 -0.85 2.41
N VAL A 22 -13.28 -0.65 2.14
CA VAL A 22 -12.32 -0.12 3.14
C VAL A 22 -12.78 1.22 3.69
N ARG A 23 -13.27 2.14 2.85
CA ARG A 23 -13.80 3.44 3.30
C ARG A 23 -15.03 3.30 4.18
N ARG A 24 -15.93 2.36 3.87
CA ARG A 24 -17.11 2.07 4.71
C ARG A 24 -16.69 1.53 6.07
N GLU A 25 -15.78 0.55 6.10
CA GLU A 25 -15.24 -0.01 7.35
C GLU A 25 -14.52 1.07 8.19
N ALA A 26 -13.84 2.03 7.55
CA ALA A 26 -13.24 3.18 8.25
C ALA A 26 -14.28 4.11 8.89
N GLN A 27 -15.42 4.34 8.22
CA GLN A 27 -16.51 5.13 8.79
C GLN A 27 -17.12 4.41 10.00
N GLU A 28 -17.30 3.09 9.91
CA GLU A 28 -17.79 2.25 11.01
C GLU A 28 -16.85 2.32 12.21
N ILE A 29 -15.53 2.15 12.02
CA ILE A 29 -14.54 2.28 13.11
C ILE A 29 -14.60 3.67 13.73
N SER A 30 -14.67 4.74 12.92
CA SER A 30 -14.70 6.12 13.44
C SER A 30 -15.95 6.39 14.28
N ALA A 31 -17.07 5.72 13.97
CA ALA A 31 -18.31 5.83 14.72
C ALA A 31 -18.29 4.96 16.00
N SER A 32 -17.75 3.75 15.92
CA SER A 32 -17.73 2.80 17.05
C SER A 32 -16.62 3.07 18.06
N GLU A 33 -15.48 3.62 17.60
CA GLU A 33 -14.30 3.89 18.41
C GLU A 33 -13.76 5.33 18.12
N PRO A 34 -14.40 6.36 18.70
CA PRO A 34 -14.03 7.76 18.45
C PRO A 34 -12.58 8.10 18.80
N ALA A 35 -11.96 7.38 19.74
CA ALA A 35 -10.56 7.60 20.11
C ALA A 35 -9.59 7.36 18.94
N LEU A 36 -9.97 6.52 17.98
CA LEU A 36 -9.20 6.27 16.77
C LEU A 36 -9.57 7.19 15.60
N GLY A 37 -10.58 8.06 15.74
CA GLY A 37 -11.14 8.85 14.64
C GLY A 37 -10.09 9.68 13.89
N GLY A 38 -9.18 10.35 14.61
CA GLY A 38 -8.10 11.13 13.99
C GLY A 38 -7.12 10.25 13.17
N PHE A 39 -6.77 9.08 13.70
CA PHE A 39 -5.90 8.12 13.01
C PHE A 39 -6.57 7.55 11.75
N ILE A 40 -7.83 7.16 11.85
CA ILE A 40 -8.61 6.60 10.74
C ILE A 40 -8.85 7.65 9.66
N TYR A 41 -9.19 8.88 10.05
CA TYR A 41 -9.40 9.97 9.11
C TYR A 41 -8.12 10.24 8.31
N ALA A 42 -7.00 10.45 9.00
CA ALA A 42 -5.72 10.76 8.38
C ALA A 42 -5.17 9.62 7.50
N THR A 43 -5.49 8.36 7.82
CA THR A 43 -4.95 7.20 7.08
C THR A 43 -5.85 6.73 5.94
N VAL A 44 -7.17 6.95 6.01
CA VAL A 44 -8.13 6.39 5.05
C VAL A 44 -9.10 7.43 4.52
N LEU A 45 -9.84 8.11 5.39
CA LEU A 45 -11.00 8.91 4.95
C LEU A 45 -10.60 10.16 4.17
N ASP A 46 -9.42 10.74 4.44
CA ASP A 46 -8.87 11.91 3.75
C ASP A 46 -8.30 11.60 2.35
N HIS A 47 -8.20 10.33 1.98
CA HIS A 47 -7.62 9.92 0.69
C HIS A 47 -8.68 9.56 -0.36
N ALA A 48 -8.39 9.86 -1.63
CA ALA A 48 -9.29 9.54 -2.74
C ALA A 48 -9.13 8.11 -3.24
N ARG A 49 -7.94 7.51 -3.11
CA ARG A 49 -7.60 6.18 -3.64
C ARG A 49 -6.92 5.30 -2.60
N LEU A 50 -7.03 3.98 -2.77
CA LEU A 50 -6.39 2.99 -1.90
C LEU A 50 -4.86 3.18 -1.86
N GLU A 51 -4.25 3.46 -3.01
CA GLU A 51 -2.81 3.64 -3.15
C GLU A 51 -2.29 4.77 -2.25
N ASP A 52 -3.03 5.87 -2.18
CA ASP A 52 -2.66 7.03 -1.36
C ASP A 52 -2.73 6.70 0.13
N ALA A 53 -3.76 5.94 0.55
CA ALA A 53 -3.91 5.46 1.92
C ALA A 53 -2.82 4.45 2.33
N VAL A 54 -2.47 3.51 1.44
CA VAL A 54 -1.37 2.57 1.65
C VAL A 54 -0.06 3.34 1.80
N CYS A 55 0.26 4.24 0.88
CA CYS A 55 1.49 5.04 0.95
C CYS A 55 1.55 5.90 2.22
N HIS A 56 0.43 6.49 2.64
CA HIS A 56 0.36 7.20 3.92
C HIS A 56 0.69 6.29 5.08
N ARG A 57 0.05 5.12 5.16
CA ARG A 57 0.30 4.19 6.24
C ARG A 57 1.76 3.72 6.28
N LEU A 58 2.34 3.38 5.12
CA LEU A 58 3.74 2.97 5.00
C LEU A 58 4.69 4.09 5.43
N ALA A 59 4.51 5.31 4.93
CA ALA A 59 5.39 6.43 5.27
C ALA A 59 5.37 6.74 6.77
N ARG A 60 4.19 6.68 7.42
CA ARG A 60 4.07 6.84 8.87
C ARG A 60 4.72 5.70 9.65
N ARG A 61 4.62 4.46 9.17
CA ARG A 61 5.22 3.28 9.82
C ARG A 61 6.74 3.20 9.69
N LEU A 62 7.28 3.71 8.59
CA LEU A 62 8.70 3.68 8.26
C LEU A 62 9.42 4.99 8.61
N GLN A 63 8.71 5.95 9.20
CA GLN A 63 9.27 7.25 9.54
C GLN A 63 10.46 7.08 10.50
N HIS A 64 11.60 7.63 10.09
CA HIS A 64 12.83 7.65 10.86
C HIS A 64 13.47 9.03 10.77
N ALA A 65 14.14 9.48 11.84
CA ALA A 65 14.69 10.84 11.93
C ALA A 65 15.66 11.22 10.79
N ALA A 66 16.24 10.23 10.11
CA ALA A 66 17.19 10.43 9.01
C ALA A 66 16.54 10.89 7.70
N LEU A 67 15.23 10.68 7.50
CA LEU A 67 14.54 11.02 6.28
C LEU A 67 13.20 11.69 6.56
N ASP A 68 12.99 12.82 5.90
CA ASP A 68 11.75 13.58 6.01
C ASP A 68 10.56 12.75 5.51
N SER A 69 9.46 12.79 6.27
CA SER A 69 8.23 12.07 5.93
C SER A 69 7.63 12.56 4.61
N GLY A 70 7.76 13.85 4.29
CA GLY A 70 7.32 14.42 3.02
C GLY A 70 8.09 13.85 1.83
N LEU A 71 9.39 13.56 2.00
CA LEU A 71 10.20 12.94 0.93
C LEU A 71 9.78 11.49 0.66
N LEU A 72 9.46 10.71 1.70
CA LEU A 72 8.92 9.35 1.54
C LEU A 72 7.61 9.38 0.80
N HIS A 73 6.66 10.22 1.22
CA HIS A 73 5.38 10.41 0.55
C HIS A 73 5.55 10.79 -0.92
N LYS A 74 6.33 11.82 -1.21
CA LYS A 74 6.60 12.27 -2.57
C LYS A 74 7.18 11.15 -3.43
N THR A 75 8.18 10.43 -2.91
CA THR A 75 8.81 9.32 -3.62
C THR A 75 7.83 8.19 -3.91
N PHE A 76 6.97 7.83 -2.95
CA PHE A 76 5.96 6.79 -3.15
C PHE A 76 4.95 7.18 -4.23
N HIS A 77 4.48 8.43 -4.23
CA HIS A 77 3.58 8.92 -5.28
C HIS A 77 4.23 8.93 -6.66
N GLU A 78 5.50 9.33 -6.77
CA GLU A 78 6.25 9.28 -8.04
C GLU A 78 6.37 7.84 -8.56
N VAL A 79 6.69 6.89 -7.68
CA VAL A 79 6.80 5.47 -8.03
C VAL A 79 5.46 4.92 -8.51
N LEU A 80 4.36 5.21 -7.80
CA LEU A 80 3.02 4.77 -8.20
C LEU A 80 2.56 5.38 -9.52
N ALA A 81 2.84 6.66 -9.75
CA ALA A 81 2.52 7.32 -11.02
C ALA A 81 3.26 6.68 -12.20
N ALA A 82 4.52 6.29 -12.00
CA ALA A 82 5.32 5.60 -13.00
C ALA A 82 4.97 4.11 -13.14
N ASN A 83 4.35 3.48 -12.13
CA ASN A 83 4.04 2.05 -12.11
C ASN A 83 2.58 1.78 -11.68
N PRO A 84 1.57 2.07 -12.52
CA PRO A 84 0.17 1.91 -12.16
C PRO A 84 -0.24 0.48 -11.76
N SER A 85 0.48 -0.54 -12.24
CA SER A 85 0.25 -1.95 -11.89
C SER A 85 0.47 -2.26 -10.40
N LEU A 86 1.19 -1.40 -9.67
CA LEU A 86 1.32 -1.52 -8.22
C LEU A 86 -0.02 -1.39 -7.52
N GLY A 87 -0.91 -0.53 -8.00
CA GLY A 87 -2.27 -0.42 -7.45
C GLY A 87 -3.07 -1.72 -7.58
N GLU A 88 -2.89 -2.46 -8.68
CA GLU A 88 -3.50 -3.79 -8.83
C GLU A 88 -2.90 -4.81 -7.86
N ALA A 89 -1.58 -4.76 -7.65
CA ALA A 89 -0.88 -5.63 -6.71
C ALA A 89 -1.37 -5.41 -5.28
N PHE A 90 -1.49 -4.14 -4.85
CA PHE A 90 -1.97 -3.77 -3.51
C PHE A 90 -3.36 -4.36 -3.25
N ARG A 91 -4.26 -4.25 -4.23
CA ARG A 91 -5.60 -4.83 -4.16
C ARG A 91 -5.56 -6.35 -4.07
N ALA A 92 -4.73 -6.99 -4.89
CA ALA A 92 -4.60 -8.44 -4.91
C ALA A 92 -4.06 -8.99 -3.57
N ASP A 93 -3.04 -8.35 -3.00
CA ASP A 93 -2.44 -8.74 -1.73
C ASP A 93 -3.36 -8.48 -0.54
N LEU A 94 -4.08 -7.36 -0.55
CA LEU A 94 -5.10 -7.06 0.44
C LEU A 94 -6.20 -8.14 0.41
N MET A 95 -6.65 -8.56 -0.78
CA MET A 95 -7.68 -9.59 -0.89
C MET A 95 -7.15 -10.97 -0.54
N ALA A 96 -5.91 -11.28 -0.91
CA ALA A 96 -5.27 -12.53 -0.53
C ALA A 96 -5.20 -12.65 1.00
N THR A 97 -4.83 -11.57 1.67
CA THR A 97 -4.76 -11.54 3.14
C THR A 97 -6.15 -11.72 3.74
N ALA A 98 -7.12 -10.90 3.34
CA ALA A 98 -8.48 -10.99 3.88
C ALA A 98 -9.20 -12.32 3.61
N LYS A 99 -8.88 -13.00 2.50
CA LYS A 99 -9.51 -14.27 2.14
C LYS A 99 -8.87 -15.47 2.84
N ARG A 100 -7.56 -15.42 3.09
CA ARG A 100 -6.78 -16.60 3.52
C ARG A 100 -6.44 -16.59 5.00
N ASP A 101 -6.48 -15.43 5.66
CA ASP A 101 -6.30 -15.33 7.10
C ASP A 101 -7.65 -15.47 7.83
N PRO A 102 -7.88 -16.56 8.60
CA PRO A 102 -9.11 -16.74 9.36
C PRO A 102 -9.33 -15.69 10.45
N ALA A 103 -8.27 -15.01 10.90
CA ALA A 103 -8.33 -13.95 11.90
C ALA A 103 -8.65 -12.57 11.28
N CYS A 104 -8.58 -12.45 9.95
CA CYS A 104 -8.92 -11.22 9.25
C CYS A 104 -10.41 -11.19 8.93
N SER A 105 -11.13 -10.24 9.51
CA SER A 105 -12.59 -10.13 9.34
C SER A 105 -13.01 -9.02 8.36
N ARG A 106 -12.09 -8.09 8.07
CA ARG A 106 -12.36 -6.87 7.29
C ARG A 106 -11.19 -6.49 6.41
N LEU A 107 -11.46 -5.82 5.29
CA LEU A 107 -10.41 -5.39 4.35
C LEU A 107 -9.51 -4.30 4.91
N ILE A 108 -10.02 -3.50 5.85
CA ILE A 108 -9.25 -2.43 6.48
C ILE A 108 -8.18 -2.94 7.46
N GLU A 109 -8.32 -4.17 7.96
CA GLU A 109 -7.42 -4.72 9.00
C GLU A 109 -5.99 -4.90 8.49
N PRO A 110 -5.73 -5.53 7.33
CA PRO A 110 -4.38 -5.63 6.83
C PRO A 110 -3.80 -4.26 6.45
N LEU A 111 -4.62 -3.38 5.87
CA LEU A 111 -4.22 -2.02 5.53
C LEU A 111 -3.71 -1.28 6.76
N LEU A 112 -4.43 -1.32 7.87
CA LEU A 112 -4.05 -0.57 9.07
C LEU A 112 -3.00 -1.28 9.92
N TYR A 113 -3.07 -2.59 10.09
CA TYR A 113 -2.41 -3.26 11.22
C TYR A 113 -1.39 -4.31 10.81
N TYR A 114 -1.51 -4.95 9.65
CA TYR A 114 -0.72 -6.15 9.38
C TYR A 114 0.63 -5.79 8.79
N LYS A 115 1.69 -6.02 9.58
CA LYS A 115 3.06 -5.71 9.17
C LYS A 115 3.54 -6.54 7.97
N GLY A 116 2.98 -7.74 7.76
CA GLY A 116 3.26 -8.57 6.59
C GLY A 116 2.80 -7.90 5.30
N PHE A 117 1.57 -7.38 5.28
CA PHE A 117 1.05 -6.55 4.19
C PHE A 117 1.92 -5.30 4.00
N HIS A 118 2.22 -4.55 5.08
CA HIS A 118 3.06 -3.36 5.00
C HIS A 118 4.45 -3.63 4.42
N ALA A 119 5.07 -4.75 4.81
CA ALA A 119 6.40 -5.12 4.33
C ALA A 119 6.38 -5.49 2.85
N LEU A 120 5.38 -6.25 2.42
CA LEU A 120 5.21 -6.63 1.01
C LEU A 120 5.05 -5.38 0.13
N GLU A 121 4.17 -4.45 0.49
CA GLU A 121 3.96 -3.24 -0.32
C GLU A 121 5.17 -2.31 -0.33
N THR A 122 5.90 -2.22 0.79
CA THR A 122 7.17 -1.49 0.84
C THR A 122 8.21 -2.12 -0.08
N TYR A 123 8.30 -3.45 -0.11
CA TYR A 123 9.17 -4.17 -1.05
C TYR A 123 8.77 -3.87 -2.51
N ARG A 124 7.48 -3.82 -2.85
CA ARG A 124 7.07 -3.52 -4.24
C ARG A 124 7.54 -2.15 -4.70
N ILE A 125 7.44 -1.15 -3.83
CA ILE A 125 7.98 0.19 -4.08
C ILE A 125 9.51 0.15 -4.20
N ALA A 126 10.20 -0.55 -3.29
CA ALA A 126 11.65 -0.72 -3.33
C ALA A 126 12.11 -1.43 -4.61
N HIS A 127 11.38 -2.44 -5.07
CA HIS A 127 11.65 -3.16 -6.32
C HIS A 127 11.52 -2.23 -7.52
N ALA A 128 10.46 -1.43 -7.59
CA ALA A 128 10.30 -0.43 -8.65
C ALA A 128 11.45 0.60 -8.67
N LEU A 129 11.87 1.08 -7.49
CA LEU A 129 13.03 1.97 -7.35
C LEU A 129 14.33 1.30 -7.81
N TRP A 130 14.54 0.03 -7.44
CA TRP A 130 15.69 -0.75 -7.86
C TRP A 130 15.76 -0.89 -9.38
N LYS A 131 14.63 -1.22 -10.02
CA LYS A 131 14.51 -1.31 -11.48
C LYS A 131 14.73 0.03 -12.18
N ALA A 132 14.37 1.15 -11.54
CA ALA A 132 14.63 2.50 -12.01
C ALA A 132 16.07 3.00 -11.73
N GLY A 133 16.96 2.17 -11.18
CA GLY A 133 18.34 2.52 -10.88
C GLY A 133 18.53 3.30 -9.58
N ARG A 134 17.46 3.62 -8.83
CA ARG A 134 17.52 4.29 -7.51
C ARG A 134 17.85 3.28 -6.40
N LYS A 135 18.98 2.57 -6.55
CA LYS A 135 19.36 1.43 -5.70
C LYS A 135 19.53 1.79 -4.22
N ASP A 136 20.15 2.92 -3.90
CA ASP A 136 20.35 3.33 -2.50
C ASP A 136 19.02 3.57 -1.78
N PHE A 137 18.04 4.17 -2.46
CA PHE A 137 16.71 4.37 -1.89
C PHE A 137 15.99 3.03 -1.68
N ALA A 138 16.12 2.10 -2.63
CA ALA A 138 15.56 0.75 -2.50
C ALA A 138 16.17 -0.01 -1.32
N LEU A 139 17.50 0.02 -1.15
CA LEU A 139 18.21 -0.58 -0.01
C LEU A 139 17.86 0.11 1.31
N TYR A 140 17.63 1.42 1.27
CA TYR A 140 17.16 2.16 2.44
C TYR A 140 15.77 1.69 2.88
N LEU A 141 14.82 1.51 1.95
CA LEU A 141 13.51 0.94 2.26
C LEU A 141 13.60 -0.51 2.76
N GLN A 142 14.48 -1.32 2.19
CA GLN A 142 14.76 -2.67 2.71
C GLN A 142 15.23 -2.60 4.18
N SER A 143 16.19 -1.71 4.49
CA SER A 143 16.70 -1.52 5.85
C SER A 143 15.60 -1.10 6.83
N LEU A 144 14.74 -0.16 6.44
CA LEU A 144 13.61 0.27 7.27
C LEU A 144 12.58 -0.86 7.49
N THR A 145 12.29 -1.63 6.45
CA THR A 145 11.36 -2.78 6.53
C THR A 145 11.91 -3.85 7.46
N SER A 146 13.19 -4.20 7.33
CA SER A 146 13.88 -5.15 8.21
C SER A 146 13.85 -4.68 9.67
N ARG A 147 14.10 -3.39 9.92
CA ARG A 147 14.05 -2.82 11.28
C ARG A 147 12.64 -2.79 11.88
N PHE A 148 11.69 -2.15 11.21
CA PHE A 148 10.39 -1.80 11.80
C PHE A 148 9.33 -2.90 11.65
N LEU A 149 9.45 -3.72 10.61
CA LEU A 149 8.47 -4.77 10.28
C LEU A 149 9.06 -6.17 10.46
N GLN A 150 10.37 -6.29 10.71
CA GLN A 150 11.09 -7.56 10.93
C GLN A 150 10.98 -8.49 9.71
N VAL A 151 10.99 -7.89 8.53
CA VAL A 151 10.91 -8.57 7.23
C VAL A 151 12.03 -8.00 6.34
N ASP A 152 12.94 -8.87 5.90
CA ASP A 152 14.07 -8.48 5.07
C ASP A 152 13.91 -9.06 3.66
N ILE A 153 13.55 -8.21 2.70
CA ILE A 153 13.35 -8.62 1.31
C ILE A 153 14.29 -7.81 0.44
N HIS A 154 15.21 -8.49 -0.21
CA HIS A 154 16.12 -7.82 -1.14
C HIS A 154 15.33 -7.21 -2.31
N PRO A 155 15.55 -5.92 -2.66
CA PRO A 155 14.77 -5.24 -3.70
C PRO A 155 14.83 -5.90 -5.08
N ALA A 156 15.90 -6.65 -5.39
CA ALA A 156 16.00 -7.35 -6.67
C ALA A 156 15.24 -8.68 -6.74
N ALA A 157 14.73 -9.20 -5.62
CA ALA A 157 13.87 -10.39 -5.61
C ALA A 157 12.66 -10.16 -6.53
N ILE A 158 12.05 -11.23 -7.02
CA ILE A 158 10.86 -11.18 -7.88
C ILE A 158 9.70 -11.84 -7.15
N ILE A 159 8.69 -11.05 -6.76
CA ILE A 159 7.51 -11.55 -6.05
C ILE A 159 6.25 -11.19 -6.86
N GLY A 160 5.42 -12.20 -7.11
CA GLY A 160 4.10 -12.08 -7.74
C GLY A 160 3.11 -11.26 -6.91
N ARG A 161 1.82 -11.36 -7.23
CA ARG A 161 0.73 -10.61 -6.57
C ARG A 161 -0.29 -11.57 -5.95
N GLY A 162 -1.05 -11.10 -4.98
CA GLY A 162 -1.95 -11.96 -4.20
C GLY A 162 -1.18 -12.82 -3.20
N ILE A 163 -0.12 -12.24 -2.60
CA ILE A 163 0.71 -12.88 -1.59
C ILE A 163 0.20 -12.46 -0.20
N MET A 164 0.31 -13.38 0.76
CA MET A 164 -0.01 -13.14 2.16
C MET A 164 1.20 -13.52 3.01
N PHE A 165 1.66 -12.60 3.85
CA PHE A 165 2.62 -12.87 4.91
C PHE A 165 1.92 -12.85 6.25
N ASP A 166 1.66 -14.03 6.81
CA ASP A 166 1.06 -14.17 8.13
C ASP A 166 2.11 -14.01 9.22
N HIS A 167 1.81 -13.15 10.21
CA HIS A 167 2.69 -12.67 11.29
C HIS A 167 4.00 -12.00 10.85
N ALA A 168 4.61 -12.42 9.75
CA ALA A 168 5.75 -11.90 9.00
C ALA A 168 7.11 -11.79 9.72
N THR A 169 7.15 -11.89 11.05
CA THR A 169 8.39 -11.76 11.82
C THR A 169 9.45 -12.77 11.37
N GLY A 170 10.62 -12.28 11.00
CA GLY A 170 11.78 -13.11 10.64
C GLY A 170 11.78 -13.61 9.20
N ILE A 171 10.88 -13.15 8.34
CA ILE A 171 10.95 -13.44 6.90
C ILE A 171 12.22 -12.83 6.31
N VAL A 172 12.99 -13.65 5.59
CA VAL A 172 14.17 -13.24 4.81
C VAL A 172 14.04 -13.78 3.39
N ILE A 173 14.09 -12.90 2.39
CA ILE A 173 13.98 -13.23 0.95
C ILE A 173 15.17 -12.61 0.22
N GLY A 174 16.04 -13.47 -0.30
CA GLY A 174 17.31 -13.09 -0.93
C GLY A 174 17.19 -12.51 -2.35
N GLU A 175 18.30 -11.94 -2.83
CA GLU A 175 18.38 -11.19 -4.09
C GLU A 175 17.85 -11.92 -5.32
N THR A 176 18.12 -13.22 -5.44
CA THR A 176 17.79 -14.02 -6.63
C THR A 176 16.49 -14.82 -6.49
N ALA A 177 15.76 -14.62 -5.39
CA ALA A 177 14.54 -15.37 -5.12
C ALA A 177 13.42 -14.99 -6.11
N VAL A 178 12.64 -16.00 -6.50
CA VAL A 178 11.42 -15.84 -7.30
C VAL A 178 10.26 -16.52 -6.58
N ILE A 179 9.19 -15.78 -6.29
CA ILE A 179 7.97 -16.25 -5.62
C ILE A 179 6.79 -15.87 -6.51
N GLY A 180 5.96 -16.85 -6.88
CA GLY A 180 4.86 -16.69 -7.85
C GLY A 180 3.51 -17.14 -7.29
#